data_AF-A0A0F9QT97-F1
#
_entry.id   AF-A0A0F9QT97-F1
#
_cell.length_a   1.000
_cell.length_b   1.000
_cell.length_c   1.000
_cell.angle_alpha   90.00
_cell.angle_beta   90.00
_cell.angle_gamma   90.00
#
_symmetry.space_group_name_H-M   'P 1'
#
loop_
_entity.id
_entity.type
_entity.pdbx_description
1 polymer ?
#
loop_
_entity_poly.entity_id
_entity_poly.type
_entity_poly.pdbx_seq_one_letter_code
_entity_poly.pdbx_strand_id
1 'polypeptide(L)'
;MVAENRSPFISTEISGVPLGVRGLIHVVGRNDSNIPQEMGCTWIVKDPQGIIIENHRDDWAGWPVPTDVNPGSTHEFIGDRFDINKPGTWTIAIGLFMNSAAPVQVDSYNGILVVVEQLAGSIVKKELEYDSTRGDIPVQ
;
A
#
# COMPACT_ATOMS: atom_id res chain seq x y z
N MET A 1 -29.38 -16.90 7.97
CA MET A 1 -28.38 -16.08 8.67
C MET A 1 -27.48 -15.52 7.60
N VAL A 2 -27.56 -14.23 7.30
CA VAL A 2 -26.74 -13.58 6.27
C VAL A 2 -25.46 -13.15 6.97
N ALA A 3 -24.35 -13.84 6.71
CA ALA A 3 -23.05 -13.35 7.16
C ALA A 3 -22.80 -12.03 6.43
N GLU A 4 -22.62 -10.94 7.18
CA GLU A 4 -22.13 -9.69 6.60
C GLU A 4 -20.78 -10.00 5.96
N ASN A 5 -20.72 -10.00 4.63
CA ASN A 5 -19.47 -10.11 3.88
C ASN A 5 -18.72 -8.79 4.05
N ARG A 6 -18.12 -8.60 5.22
CA ARG A 6 -17.17 -7.50 5.45
C ARG A 6 -15.93 -7.87 4.67
N SER A 7 -15.65 -7.10 3.62
CA SER A 7 -14.41 -7.22 2.86
C SER A 7 -13.23 -7.18 3.85
N PRO A 8 -12.36 -8.21 3.92
CA PRO A 8 -11.20 -8.26 4.81
C PRO A 8 -10.13 -7.19 4.51
N PHE A 9 -10.30 -6.38 3.47
CA PHE A 9 -9.45 -5.24 3.19
C PHE A 9 -9.65 -4.13 4.23
N ILE A 10 -8.80 -4.14 5.26
CA ILE A 10 -8.56 -2.96 6.09
C ILE A 10 -7.63 -2.03 5.30
N SER A 11 -8.20 -1.17 4.46
CA SER A 11 -7.46 -0.04 3.91
C SER A 11 -7.37 1.04 4.98
N THR A 12 -6.19 1.20 5.57
CA THR A 12 -5.88 2.42 6.32
C THR A 12 -5.59 3.50 5.29
N GLU A 13 -6.48 4.48 5.16
CA GLU A 13 -6.21 5.67 4.35
C GLU A 13 -4.91 6.32 4.84
N ILE A 14 -3.88 6.34 4.00
CA ILE A 14 -2.64 7.05 4.30
C ILE A 14 -2.81 8.48 3.80
N SER A 15 -2.85 9.43 4.73
CA SER A 15 -2.87 10.87 4.44
C SER A 15 -1.53 11.51 4.79
N GLY A 16 -1.18 12.59 4.12
CA GLY A 16 0.04 13.38 4.40
C GLY A 16 1.33 12.76 3.84
N VAL A 17 1.23 11.89 2.83
CA VAL A 17 2.42 11.33 2.17
C VAL A 17 3.13 12.43 1.37
N PRO A 18 4.42 12.71 1.63
CA PRO A 18 5.16 13.73 0.89
C PRO A 18 5.25 13.40 -0.61
N LEU A 19 5.16 14.44 -1.44
CA LEU A 19 5.41 14.32 -2.88
C LEU A 19 6.85 13.83 -3.14
N GLY A 20 7.02 12.91 -4.09
CA GLY A 20 8.33 12.42 -4.53
C GLY A 20 8.85 11.21 -3.76
N VAL A 21 8.03 10.59 -2.91
CA VAL A 21 8.34 9.29 -2.31
C VAL A 21 7.97 8.13 -3.23
N ARG A 22 8.37 6.91 -2.86
CA ARG A 22 8.02 5.68 -3.58
C ARG A 22 7.00 4.86 -2.81
N GLY A 23 5.96 4.43 -3.52
CA GLY A 23 5.01 3.43 -3.04
C GLY A 23 5.54 2.01 -3.27
N LEU A 24 5.04 1.07 -2.47
CA LEU A 24 5.19 -0.37 -2.63
C LEU A 24 3.92 -1.02 -2.08
N ILE A 25 3.28 -1.89 -2.86
CA ILE A 25 2.06 -2.58 -2.43
C ILE A 25 2.42 -3.90 -1.77
N HIS A 26 1.82 -4.14 -0.59
CA HIS A 26 1.80 -5.42 0.09
C HIS A 26 0.34 -5.81 0.30
N VAL A 27 -0.05 -7.00 -0.16
CA VAL A 27 -1.36 -7.58 0.07
C VAL A 27 -1.19 -8.91 0.77
N VAL A 28 -1.82 -9.10 1.93
CA VAL A 28 -1.79 -10.37 2.65
C VAL A 28 -3.16 -11.02 2.59
N GLY A 29 -3.24 -12.18 1.94
CA GLY A 29 -4.43 -13.02 1.93
C GLY A 29 -4.33 -14.13 2.98
N ARG A 30 -5.47 -14.56 3.54
CA ARG A 30 -5.55 -15.74 4.43
C ARG A 30 -6.48 -16.78 3.82
N ASN A 31 -6.07 -18.05 3.80
CA ASN A 31 -6.96 -19.14 3.41
C ASN A 31 -7.88 -19.53 4.58
N ASP A 32 -9.10 -19.00 4.61
CA ASP A 32 -10.11 -19.35 5.62
C ASP A 32 -10.98 -20.56 5.25
N SER A 33 -10.66 -21.27 4.16
CA SER A 33 -11.31 -22.53 3.84
C SER A 33 -10.79 -23.69 4.72
N ASN A 34 -11.46 -24.84 4.64
CA ASN A 34 -11.06 -26.06 5.34
C ASN A 34 -10.13 -26.98 4.54
N ILE A 35 -9.72 -26.57 3.33
CA ILE A 35 -8.81 -27.33 2.47
C ILE A 35 -7.66 -26.45 1.98
N PRO A 36 -6.51 -27.03 1.58
CA PRO A 36 -5.47 -26.28 0.90
C PRO A 36 -6.02 -25.64 -0.39
N GLN A 37 -5.57 -24.42 -0.71
CA GLN A 37 -6.02 -23.67 -1.89
C GLN A 37 -4.84 -22.94 -2.52
N GLU A 38 -4.76 -22.98 -3.85
CA GLU A 38 -3.95 -22.02 -4.62
C GLU A 38 -4.57 -20.63 -4.51
N MET A 39 -3.79 -19.66 -4.05
CA MET A 39 -4.23 -18.28 -3.85
C MET A 39 -3.57 -17.36 -4.87
N GLY A 40 -4.32 -16.40 -5.42
CA GLY A 40 -3.79 -15.42 -6.37
C GLY A 40 -4.19 -13.99 -6.03
N CYS A 41 -3.46 -13.02 -6.57
CA CYS A 41 -3.69 -11.61 -6.37
C CYS A 41 -3.44 -10.81 -7.65
N THR A 42 -4.22 -9.75 -7.84
CA THR A 42 -3.98 -8.72 -8.86
C THR A 42 -4.26 -7.36 -8.28
N TRP A 43 -3.59 -6.32 -8.78
CA TRP A 43 -4.01 -4.95 -8.51
C TRP A 43 -3.65 -3.97 -9.63
N ILE A 44 -4.39 -2.86 -9.65
CA ILE A 44 -4.16 -1.73 -10.53
C ILE A 44 -4.05 -0.48 -9.67
N VAL A 45 -2.91 0.22 -9.75
CA VAL A 45 -2.72 1.55 -9.15
C VAL A 45 -2.91 2.61 -10.23
N LYS A 46 -3.73 3.61 -9.94
CA LYS A 46 -3.92 4.77 -10.81
C LYS A 46 -3.53 6.06 -10.11
N ASP A 47 -2.92 6.95 -10.88
CA ASP A 47 -2.60 8.31 -10.43
C ASP A 47 -3.86 9.20 -10.36
N PRO A 48 -3.73 10.45 -9.88
CA PRO A 48 -4.85 11.38 -9.76
C PRO A 48 -5.51 11.80 -11.08
N GLN A 49 -4.88 11.52 -12.23
CA GLN A 49 -5.47 11.72 -13.55
C GLN A 49 -6.08 10.43 -14.12
N GLY A 50 -6.08 9.34 -13.36
CA GLY A 50 -6.62 8.04 -13.76
C GLY A 50 -5.68 7.20 -14.63
N ILE A 51 -4.42 7.61 -14.81
CA ILE A 51 -3.43 6.83 -15.55
C ILE A 51 -2.96 5.66 -14.71
N ILE A 52 -2.92 4.48 -15.31
CA ILE A 52 -2.40 3.26 -14.67
C ILE A 52 -0.89 3.40 -14.52
N ILE A 53 -0.41 3.41 -13.27
CA ILE A 53 1.01 3.48 -12.93
C ILE A 53 1.55 2.08 -12.61
N GLU A 54 0.73 1.23 -12.02
CA GLU A 54 1.06 -0.16 -11.77
C GLU A 54 -0.10 -1.07 -12.17
N ASN A 55 0.24 -2.20 -12.76
CA ASN A 55 -0.71 -3.20 -13.23
C ASN A 55 -0.13 -4.58 -12.91
N HIS A 56 -0.33 -5.02 -11.68
CA HIS A 56 0.16 -6.29 -11.15
C HIS A 56 -0.83 -7.39 -11.48
N ARG A 57 -0.36 -8.44 -12.15
CA ARG A 57 -1.18 -9.52 -12.71
C ARG A 57 -0.51 -10.86 -12.51
N ASP A 58 -1.33 -11.91 -12.58
CA ASP A 58 -0.89 -13.31 -12.65
C ASP A 58 0.04 -13.72 -11.49
N ASP A 59 -0.13 -13.13 -10.31
CA ASP A 59 0.64 -13.45 -9.11
C ASP A 59 -0.09 -14.50 -8.28
N TRP A 60 0.53 -15.67 -8.15
CA TRP A 60 -0.01 -16.82 -7.45
C TRP A 60 0.96 -17.26 -6.35
N ALA A 61 0.40 -17.72 -5.24
CA ALA A 61 1.17 -18.23 -4.12
C ALA A 61 1.99 -19.43 -4.56
N GLY A 62 3.30 -19.24 -4.69
CA GLY A 62 4.24 -20.27 -5.15
C GLY A 62 4.94 -19.89 -6.44
N TRP A 63 6.25 -20.11 -6.47
CA TRP A 63 7.09 -19.93 -7.65
C TRP A 63 8.01 -21.14 -7.81
N PRO A 64 8.23 -21.68 -9.03
CA PRO A 64 7.78 -21.20 -10.34
C PRO A 64 6.37 -21.65 -10.75
N VAL A 65 5.70 -22.41 -9.90
CA VAL A 65 4.33 -22.89 -10.11
C VAL A 65 3.50 -22.61 -8.86
N PRO A 66 2.17 -22.39 -9.02
CA PRO A 66 1.27 -22.25 -7.89
C PRO A 66 1.40 -23.43 -6.91
N THR A 67 1.28 -23.12 -5.63
CA THR A 67 1.32 -24.05 -4.52
C THR A 67 0.17 -23.77 -3.58
N ASP A 68 -0.31 -24.82 -2.92
CA ASP A 68 -1.41 -24.65 -1.98
C ASP A 68 -0.98 -23.92 -0.71
N VAL A 69 -1.82 -22.98 -0.29
CA VAL A 69 -1.77 -22.36 1.04
C VAL A 69 -2.68 -23.17 1.96
N ASN A 70 -2.15 -23.68 3.07
CA ASN A 70 -2.91 -24.50 4.02
C ASN A 70 -4.06 -23.72 4.69
N PRO A 71 -5.11 -24.41 5.16
CA PRO A 71 -6.15 -23.82 6.00
C PRO A 71 -5.58 -22.98 7.15
N GLY A 72 -6.09 -21.76 7.31
CA GLY A 72 -5.69 -20.79 8.33
C GLY A 72 -4.34 -20.09 8.09
N SER A 73 -3.59 -20.47 7.06
CA SER A 73 -2.30 -19.85 6.72
C SER A 73 -2.48 -18.60 5.86
N THR A 74 -1.51 -17.69 5.91
CA THR A 74 -1.46 -16.46 5.11
C THR A 74 -0.43 -16.54 4.00
N HIS A 75 -0.62 -15.77 2.94
CA HIS A 75 0.35 -15.52 1.88
C HIS A 75 0.46 -14.02 1.60
N GLU A 76 1.68 -13.54 1.41
CA GLU A 76 1.97 -12.14 1.11
C GLU A 76 2.32 -11.99 -0.38
N PHE A 77 1.58 -11.12 -1.07
CA PHE A 77 1.83 -10.68 -2.43
C PHE A 77 2.47 -9.30 -2.37
N ILE A 78 3.59 -9.13 -3.08
CA ILE A 78 4.38 -7.90 -3.06
C ILE A 78 4.59 -7.43 -4.49
N GLY A 79 4.32 -6.15 -4.72
CA GLY A 79 4.50 -5.51 -6.01
C GLY A 79 5.88 -4.97 -6.28
N ASP A 80 5.93 -4.21 -7.37
CA ASP A 80 7.06 -3.36 -7.68
C ASP A 80 6.92 -1.99 -6.98
N ARG A 81 8.03 -1.23 -6.99
CA ARG A 81 8.02 0.15 -6.52
C ARG A 81 7.56 1.09 -7.63
N PHE A 82 6.77 2.09 -7.26
CA PHE A 82 6.34 3.17 -8.15
C PHE A 82 6.53 4.55 -7.52
N ASP A 83 6.70 5.57 -8.35
CA ASP A 83 6.92 6.94 -7.89
C ASP A 83 5.58 7.66 -7.65
N ILE A 84 5.42 8.21 -6.45
CA ILE A 84 4.29 9.07 -6.08
C ILE A 84 4.68 10.51 -6.39
N ASN A 85 4.56 10.87 -7.67
CA ASN A 85 5.11 12.11 -8.24
C ASN A 85 4.06 13.17 -8.57
N LYS A 86 2.80 12.97 -8.15
CA LYS A 86 1.70 13.89 -8.39
C LYS A 86 0.88 14.13 -7.13
N PRO A 87 0.49 15.39 -6.85
CA PRO A 87 -0.48 15.68 -5.80
C PRO A 87 -1.87 15.22 -6.22
N GLY A 88 -2.71 14.91 -5.23
CA GLY A 88 -4.08 14.46 -5.40
C GLY A 88 -4.32 13.03 -4.92
N THR A 89 -5.49 12.50 -5.28
CA THR A 89 -5.96 11.18 -4.85
C THR A 89 -5.48 10.10 -5.79
N TRP A 90 -4.65 9.20 -5.28
CA TRP A 90 -4.26 7.97 -5.98
C TRP A 90 -5.23 6.86 -5.59
N THR A 91 -5.55 5.98 -6.55
CA THR A 91 -6.52 4.89 -6.34
C THR A 91 -5.90 3.53 -6.58
N ILE A 92 -6.47 2.51 -5.94
CA ILE A 92 -6.09 1.11 -6.13
C ILE A 92 -7.34 0.24 -6.27
N ALA A 93 -7.27 -0.73 -7.17
CA ALA A 93 -8.22 -1.83 -7.26
C ALA A 93 -7.46 -3.14 -7.07
N ILE A 94 -7.91 -3.99 -6.15
CA ILE A 94 -7.28 -5.27 -5.78
C ILE A 94 -8.31 -6.38 -6.00
N GLY A 95 -7.87 -7.52 -6.53
CA GLY A 95 -8.66 -8.76 -6.59
C GLY A 95 -7.88 -9.91 -5.97
N LEU A 96 -8.54 -10.70 -5.13
CA LEU A 96 -8.02 -11.96 -4.57
C LEU A 96 -8.72 -13.14 -5.23
N PHE A 97 -7.94 -14.16 -5.56
CA PHE A 97 -8.38 -15.31 -6.34
C PHE A 97 -8.06 -16.64 -5.66
N MET A 98 -8.82 -17.66 -6.01
CA MET A 98 -8.51 -19.06 -5.75
C MET A 98 -8.48 -19.85 -7.05
N ASN A 99 -7.82 -21.02 -7.03
CA ASN A 99 -7.79 -22.02 -8.11
C ASN A 99 -7.15 -21.52 -9.42
N SER A 100 -5.83 -21.62 -9.56
CA SER A 100 -5.10 -21.01 -10.69
C SER A 100 -5.48 -21.56 -12.07
N ALA A 101 -5.91 -22.82 -12.15
CA ALA A 101 -6.35 -23.45 -13.40
C ALA A 101 -7.69 -22.91 -13.93
N ALA A 102 -8.56 -22.45 -13.03
CA ALA A 102 -9.80 -21.76 -13.36
C ALA A 102 -10.09 -20.69 -12.28
N PRO A 103 -9.43 -19.52 -12.38
CA PRO A 103 -9.42 -18.52 -11.33
C PRO A 103 -10.82 -18.04 -10.95
N VAL A 104 -11.13 -18.08 -9.66
CA VAL A 104 -12.35 -17.52 -9.08
C VAL A 104 -11.97 -16.37 -8.17
N GLN A 105 -12.50 -15.18 -8.44
CA GLN A 105 -12.32 -14.03 -7.55
C GLN A 105 -13.18 -14.21 -6.30
N VAL A 106 -12.54 -14.25 -5.14
CA VAL A 106 -13.20 -14.48 -3.85
C VAL A 106 -13.39 -13.21 -3.04
N ASP A 107 -12.59 -12.18 -3.31
CA ASP A 107 -12.73 -10.87 -2.69
C ASP A 107 -12.09 -9.76 -3.55
N SER A 108 -12.44 -8.51 -3.27
CA SER A 108 -11.85 -7.35 -3.92
C SER A 108 -11.99 -6.07 -3.10
N TYR A 109 -11.08 -5.16 -3.38
CA TYR A 109 -11.13 -3.78 -2.89
C TYR A 109 -11.01 -2.81 -4.06
N ASN A 110 -11.74 -1.70 -4.00
CA ASN A 110 -11.58 -0.59 -4.92
C ASN A 110 -11.77 0.72 -4.14
N GLY A 111 -10.73 1.56 -4.12
CA GLY A 111 -10.79 2.78 -3.35
C GLY A 111 -9.52 3.63 -3.42
N ILE A 112 -9.40 4.49 -2.42
CA ILE A 112 -8.28 5.41 -2.27
C ILE A 112 -7.08 4.62 -1.75
N LEU A 113 -5.96 4.76 -2.44
CA LEU A 113 -4.66 4.27 -1.97
C LEU A 113 -4.01 5.28 -1.02
N VAL A 114 -3.90 6.53 -1.49
CA VAL A 114 -3.23 7.61 -0.78
C VAL A 114 -3.73 8.96 -1.27
N VAL A 115 -3.78 9.93 -0.37
CA VAL A 115 -3.97 11.35 -0.73
C VAL A 115 -2.66 12.09 -0.52
N VAL A 116 -2.12 12.63 -1.62
CA VAL A 116 -0.86 13.38 -1.64
C VAL A 116 -1.17 14.86 -1.62
N GLU A 117 -0.83 15.53 -0.54
CA GLU A 117 -1.01 16.98 -0.44
C GLU A 117 0.12 17.71 -1.18
N GLN A 118 -0.26 18.71 -1.98
CA GLN A 118 0.72 19.69 -2.44
C GLN A 118 0.99 20.65 -1.29
N LEU A 119 2.13 20.48 -0.60
CA LEU A 119 2.59 21.48 0.35
C LEU A 119 2.93 22.78 -0.41
N ALA A 120 2.05 23.76 -0.35
CA ALA A 120 2.28 25.07 -0.91
C ALA A 120 3.24 25.85 -0.01
N GLY A 121 4.52 25.92 -0.42
CA GLY A 121 5.51 26.79 0.21
C GLY A 121 6.88 26.14 0.35
N SER A 122 7.93 26.92 0.15
CA SER A 122 9.29 26.57 0.54
C SER A 122 9.62 27.23 1.88
N ILE A 123 10.30 26.52 2.77
CA ILE A 123 10.97 27.17 3.91
C ILE A 123 12.15 27.95 3.32
N VAL A 124 11.94 29.26 3.13
CA VAL A 124 12.95 30.16 2.55
C VAL A 124 14.00 30.64 3.56
N LYS A 125 13.83 30.33 4.84
CA LYS A 125 14.71 30.82 5.92
C LYS A 125 14.74 29.86 7.12
N LYS A 126 15.92 29.31 7.44
CA LYS A 126 16.20 28.58 8.68
C LYS A 126 17.40 29.25 9.35
N GLU A 127 17.14 30.22 10.24
CA GLU A 127 18.18 30.89 11.02
C GLU A 127 18.00 30.54 12.50
N LEU A 128 19.11 30.17 13.14
CA LEU A 128 19.23 30.05 14.59
C LEU A 128 20.22 31.13 15.01
N GLU A 129 19.72 32.24 15.56
CA GLU A 129 20.57 33.22 16.24
C GLU A 129 20.73 32.80 17.71
N TYR A 130 21.98 32.67 18.14
CA TYR A 130 22.36 32.51 19.54
C TYR A 130 23.14 33.77 19.92
N ASP A 131 22.58 34.58 20.80
CA ASP A 131 23.25 35.73 21.39
C ASP A 131 24.24 35.24 22.45
N SER A 132 25.34 34.61 22.02
CA SER A 132 26.43 34.26 22.94
C SER A 132 27.18 35.52 23.41
N THR A 133 26.50 36.45 24.07
CA THR A 133 27.16 37.31 25.05
C THR A 133 27.61 36.43 26.21
N ARG A 134 28.90 36.11 26.22
CA ARG A 134 29.59 35.57 27.40
C ARG A 134 29.95 36.75 28.29
N GLY A 135 29.30 36.85 29.45
CA GLY A 135 29.79 37.68 30.55
C GLY A 135 30.87 36.91 31.32
N ASP A 136 31.91 37.60 31.77
CA ASP A 136 32.87 37.02 32.71
C ASP A 136 32.16 36.72 34.03
N ILE A 137 32.35 35.51 34.56
CA ILE A 137 31.88 35.14 35.90
C ILE A 137 32.98 35.56 36.89
N PRO A 138 32.74 36.52 37.79
CA PRO A 138 33.72 36.84 38.83
C PRO A 138 33.83 35.64 39.78
N VAL A 139 35.01 35.03 39.82
CA VAL A 139 35.38 34.03 40.83
C VAL A 139 35.86 34.78 42.07
N GLN A 140 35.23 34.52 43.22
CA GLN A 140 35.70 34.97 44.53
C GLN A 140 36.80 34.05 45.06
#